data_AF-A0A498FIK3-F1
#
_entry.id   AF-A0A498FIK3-F1
#
_cell.length_a   1.000
_cell.length_b   1.000
_cell.length_c   1.000
_cell.angle_alpha   90.00
_cell.angle_beta   90.00
_cell.angle_gamma   90.00
#
_symmetry.space_group_name_H-M   'P 1'
#
loop_
_entity.id
_entity.type
_entity.pdbx_description
1 polymer ?
#
loop_
_entity_poly.entity_id
_entity_poly.type
_entity_poly.pdbx_seq_one_letter_code
_entity_poly.pdbx_strand_id
1 'polypeptide(L)' 'MAEHSHPSPDSPDWHRPDFCPFCGAELTDAGAGFIDHLDDAPECEERFAVWRQRVADDIGGEWGG' A
#
# COMPACT_ATOMS: atom_id res chain seq x y z
N MET A 1 -10.26 -4.16 -21.26
CA MET A 1 -9.26 -4.59 -20.27
C MET A 1 -8.82 -3.31 -19.59
N ALA A 2 -9.33 -3.01 -18.39
CA ALA A 2 -8.98 -1.78 -17.69
C ALA A 2 -7.65 -2.03 -16.99
N GLU A 3 -6.60 -1.43 -17.51
CA GLU A 3 -5.27 -1.47 -16.92
C GLU A 3 -5.36 -0.68 -15.61
N HIS A 4 -5.25 -1.39 -14.48
CA HIS A 4 -5.16 -0.80 -13.14
C HIS A 4 -3.79 -0.15 -12.94
N SER A 5 -3.43 0.79 -13.82
CA SER A 5 -2.18 1.55 -13.72
C SER A 5 -2.31 2.55 -12.58
N HIS A 6 -1.57 2.31 -11.51
CA HIS A 6 -1.45 3.24 -10.40
C HIS A 6 -0.98 4.61 -10.89
N PRO A 7 -1.53 5.71 -10.35
CA PRO A 7 -1.03 7.05 -10.66
C PRO A 7 0.42 7.19 -10.20
N SER A 8 1.20 8.03 -10.89
CA SER A 8 2.57 8.35 -10.51
C SER A 8 2.65 8.87 -9.06
N PRO A 9 3.73 8.60 -8.31
CA PRO A 9 3.89 9.00 -6.91
C PRO A 9 3.85 10.52 -6.66
N ASP A 10 4.10 11.29 -7.72
CA ASP A 10 4.01 12.75 -7.78
C ASP A 10 2.59 13.28 -8.06
N SER A 11 1.61 12.41 -8.32
CA SER A 11 0.23 12.79 -8.60
C SER A 11 -0.53 13.12 -7.32
N PRO A 12 -1.39 14.16 -7.28
CA PRO A 12 -2.25 14.42 -6.11
C PRO A 12 -3.19 13.24 -5.80
N ASP A 13 -3.55 12.44 -6.81
CA ASP A 13 -4.32 11.19 -6.64
C ASP A 13 -3.50 10.03 -6.04
N TRP A 14 -2.17 10.16 -5.92
CA TRP A 14 -1.34 9.27 -5.08
C TRP A 14 -1.71 9.42 -3.60
N HIS A 15 -2.12 10.63 -3.20
CA HIS A 15 -2.59 10.95 -1.86
C HIS A 15 -4.09 10.71 -1.73
N ARG A 16 -4.59 9.57 -2.24
CA ARG A 16 -5.94 9.07 -1.98
C ARG A 16 -5.85 8.05 -0.85
N PRO A 17 -5.71 8.51 0.41
CA PRO A 17 -5.48 7.65 1.55
C PRO A 17 -6.71 6.74 1.80
N ASP A 18 -7.84 7.08 1.19
CA ASP A 18 -9.11 6.35 1.18
C ASP A 18 -9.12 5.11 0.28
N PHE A 19 -8.02 4.72 -0.35
CA PHE A 19 -7.96 3.51 -1.18
C PHE A 19 -6.79 2.60 -0.81
N CYS A 20 -7.04 1.30 -0.82
CA CYS A 20 -6.02 0.28 -0.57
C CYS A 20 -4.99 0.29 -1.70
N PRO A 21 -3.69 0.46 -1.40
CA PRO A 21 -2.65 0.55 -2.43
C PRO A 21 -2.32 -0.79 -3.11
N PHE A 22 -2.89 -1.91 -2.62
CA PHE A 22 -2.62 -3.25 -3.14
C PHE A 22 -3.70 -3.78 -4.07
N CYS A 23 -4.96 -3.53 -3.74
CA CYS A 23 -6.13 -4.02 -4.48
C CYS A 23 -6.99 -2.89 -5.07
N GLY A 24 -6.79 -1.64 -4.64
CA GLY A 24 -7.59 -0.48 -5.07
C GLY A 24 -8.99 -0.42 -4.45
N ALA A 25 -9.28 -1.20 -3.42
CA ALA A 25 -10.56 -1.13 -2.71
C ALA A 25 -10.69 0.20 -1.94
N GLU A 26 -11.91 0.73 -1.87
CA GLU A 26 -12.21 1.90 -1.04
C GLU A 26 -12.13 1.53 0.44
N LEU A 27 -11.38 2.32 1.21
CA LEU A 27 -11.17 2.19 2.63
C LEU A 27 -12.01 3.26 3.35
N THR A 28 -12.44 2.93 4.56
CA THR A 28 -13.11 3.93 5.42
C THR A 28 -12.16 5.04 5.87
N ASP A 29 -10.89 4.68 6.10
CA ASP A 29 -9.80 5.59 6.45
C ASP A 29 -8.45 4.88 6.20
N ALA A 30 -7.42 5.65 5.90
CA ALA A 30 -6.09 5.16 5.54
C ALA A 30 -5.29 4.55 6.69
N GLY A 31 -5.70 4.81 7.92
CA GLY A 31 -5.15 4.21 9.12
C GLY A 31 -5.97 3.00 9.53
N ALA A 32 -7.02 3.23 10.31
CA ALA A 32 -7.78 2.15 10.92
C ALA A 32 -8.54 1.31 9.88
N GLY A 33 -9.10 1.96 8.84
CA GLY A 33 -9.81 1.27 7.76
C GLY A 33 -8.89 0.41 6.89
N PHE A 34 -7.63 0.82 6.72
CA PHE A 34 -6.62 -0.01 6.07
C PHE A 34 -6.30 -1.26 6.89
N ILE A 35 -6.09 -1.13 8.21
CA ILE A 35 -5.78 -2.27 9.08
C ILE A 35 -6.97 -3.25 9.15
N ASP A 36 -8.20 -2.73 9.23
CA ASP A 36 -9.43 -3.54 9.17
C ASP A 36 -9.54 -4.29 7.83
N HIS A 37 -9.24 -3.60 6.72
CA HIS A 37 -9.23 -4.23 5.40
C HIS A 37 -8.17 -5.34 5.26
N LEU A 38 -7.01 -5.23 5.93
CA LEU A 38 -6.01 -6.30 5.93
C LEU A 38 -6.52 -7.55 6.67
N ASP A 39 -7.35 -7.40 7.70
CA ASP A 39 -7.93 -8.54 8.44
C ASP A 39 -8.99 -9.28 7.59
N ASP A 40 -9.79 -8.54 6.81
CA ASP A 40 -10.81 -9.10 5.92
C ASP A 40 -10.21 -9.67 4.60
N ALA A 41 -9.10 -9.10 4.12
CA ALA A 41 -8.46 -9.46 2.85
C ALA A 41 -7.05 -10.04 3.04
N PRO A 42 -6.90 -11.37 3.24
CA PRO A 42 -5.60 -12.01 3.50
C PRO A 42 -4.59 -11.84 2.34
N GLU A 43 -5.07 -11.67 1.11
CA GLU A 43 -4.20 -11.36 -0.04
C GLU A 43 -3.55 -9.97 0.06
N CYS A 44 -4.23 -9.00 0.68
CA CYS A 44 -3.69 -7.67 0.93
C CYS A 44 -2.72 -7.70 2.11
N GLU A 45 -3.00 -8.51 3.13
CA GLU A 45 -2.11 -8.74 4.27
C GLU A 45 -0.76 -9.33 3.82
N GLU A 46 -0.77 -10.37 2.98
CA GLU A 46 0.45 -10.98 2.45
C GLU A 46 1.28 -9.97 1.65
N ARG A 47 0.64 -9.22 0.74
CA ARG A 47 1.31 -8.18 -0.05
C ARG A 47 1.87 -7.06 0.83
N PHE A 48 1.14 -6.67 1.87
CA PHE A 48 1.60 -5.69 2.84
C PHE A 48 2.81 -6.20 3.63
N ALA A 49 2.80 -7.45 4.07
CA ALA A 49 3.93 -8.07 4.77
C ALA A 49 5.19 -8.10 3.89
N VAL A 50 5.07 -8.49 2.63
CA VAL A 50 6.18 -8.48 1.66
C VAL A 50 6.67 -7.06 1.41
N TRP A 51 5.76 -6.10 1.20
CA TRP A 51 6.15 -4.70 1.05
C TRP A 51 6.90 -4.18 2.27
N ARG A 52 6.41 -4.48 3.49
CA ARG A 52 7.06 -4.07 4.74
C ARG A 52 8.46 -4.66 4.88
N GLN A 53 8.64 -5.91 4.47
CA GLN A 53 9.95 -6.56 4.45
C GLN A 53 10.91 -5.86 3.47
N ARG A 54 10.45 -5.53 2.26
CA ARG A 54 11.24 -4.80 1.26
C ARG A 54 11.58 -3.39 1.70
N VAL A 55 10.65 -2.67 2.32
CA VAL A 55 10.90 -1.34 2.88
C VAL A 55 11.88 -1.41 4.05
N ALA A 56 11.77 -2.42 4.91
CA ALA A 56 12.73 -2.63 5.99
C ALA A 56 14.15 -2.95 5.46
N ASP A 57 14.24 -3.70 4.36
CA ASP A 57 15.49 -3.99 3.66
C ASP A 57 16.07 -2.73 2.99
N ASP A 58 15.24 -1.95 2.30
CA ASP A 58 15.59 -0.69 1.62
C ASP A 58 16.06 0.41 2.61
N ILE A 59 15.33 0.61 3.71
CA ILE A 59 15.71 1.54 4.78
C ILE A 59 16.97 1.05 5.51
N GLY A 60 17.19 -0.27 5.59
CA GLY A 60 18.37 -0.88 6.19
C GLY A 60 19.62 -0.86 5.30
N GLY A 61 19.46 -0.73 3.97
CA GLY A 61 20.53 -0.83 2.99
C GLY A 61 21.22 0.50 2.64
N GLU A 62 20.47 1.61 2.55
CA GLU A 62 20.95 2.78 1.80
C GLU A 62 21.22 4.05 2.63
N TRP A 63 21.21 3.99 3.98
CA TRP A 63 21.62 5.11 4.86
C TRP A 63 22.90 4.84 5.66
N GLY A 64 23.73 3.91 5.18
CA GLY A 64 25.04 3.58 5.73
C GLY A 64 26.14 3.72 4.68
N GLY A 65 26.32 4.91 4.11
CA GLY A 65 27.39 5.22 3.15
C GLY A 65 27.62 6.72 2.98
#